data_AF-A0A7W9MYH6-F1
#
_entry.id   AF-A0A7W9MYH6-F1
#
_cell.length_a   1.000
_cell.length_b   1.000
_cell.length_c   1.000
_cell.angle_alpha   90.00
_cell.angle_beta   90.00
_cell.angle_gamma   90.00
#
_symmetry.space_group_name_H-M   'P 1'
#
loop_
_entity.id
_entity.type
_entity.pdbx_description
1 polymer ?
#
loop_
_entity_poly.entity_id
_entity_poly.type
_entity_poly.pdbx_seq_one_letter_code
_entity_poly.pdbx_strand_id
1 'polypeptide(L)'
;MPSELQRVAQGLVDSLNEIPRVIAALDARVRICRDHAAIVMQLSGGSATMVAQQLDAAARACEAAANYLSQAPPKAHGWAQQMVDGIRTTGPTGDGTARRADAPGSSTPPTDRRPDDDQPEPEGGKSGKTAGAGDKLRREDERSPRQGVRSGREVVDKLPRRVVVQGQRVKTRGRWIDGDGGEHDLISGQHEEEYGEAQRHAERLGRVRRGAKLSTAADVELKFAMKMRREGITRATIYLNNRPCVKDMSCTTLLPEFLPPGSELTIYGPDDYEKTFRGVPETP
;
A
#
# COMPACT_ATOMS: atom_id res chain seq x y z
N MET A 1 16.44 -2.33 18.63
CA MET A 1 14.97 -2.29 18.58
C MET A 1 14.53 -0.84 18.73
N PRO A 2 13.73 -0.27 17.80
CA PRO A 2 13.21 1.08 17.94
C PRO A 2 12.23 1.16 19.12
N SER A 3 12.26 2.27 19.85
CA SER A 3 11.36 2.55 20.96
C SER A 3 9.91 2.70 20.48
N GLU A 4 8.93 2.55 21.37
CA GLU A 4 7.52 2.76 21.01
C GLU A 4 7.28 4.19 20.50
N LEU A 5 7.92 5.18 21.12
CA LEU A 5 7.87 6.57 20.70
C LEU A 5 8.46 6.76 19.29
N GLN A 6 9.57 6.09 18.95
CA GLN A 6 10.10 6.11 17.57
C GLN A 6 9.13 5.50 16.56
N ARG A 7 8.40 4.44 16.91
CA ARG A 7 7.38 3.85 16.02
C ARG A 7 6.19 4.79 15.81
N VAL A 8 5.74 5.48 16.87
CA VAL A 8 4.68 6.49 16.78
C VAL A 8 5.13 7.70 15.95
N ALA A 9 6.36 8.16 16.16
CA ALA A 9 6.96 9.25 15.37
C ALA A 9 7.08 8.88 13.88
N GLN A 10 7.54 7.66 13.57
CA GLN A 10 7.59 7.16 12.19
C GLN A 10 6.21 7.15 11.55
N GLY A 11 5.20 6.60 12.22
CA GLY A 11 3.83 6.58 11.68
C GLY A 11 3.24 7.98 11.45
N LEU A 12 3.67 8.98 12.24
CA LEU A 12 3.31 10.38 12.01
C LEU A 12 4.05 10.97 10.80
N VAL A 13 5.36 10.71 10.64
CA VAL A 13 6.13 11.11 9.46
C VAL A 13 5.54 10.50 8.18
N ASP A 14 5.24 9.21 8.19
CA ASP A 14 4.64 8.50 7.05
C ASP A 14 3.28 9.11 6.65
N SER A 15 2.43 9.40 7.65
CA SER A 15 1.14 10.05 7.45
C SER A 15 1.27 11.46 6.86
N LEU A 16 2.21 12.26 7.36
CA LEU A 16 2.47 13.61 6.87
C LEU A 16 3.10 13.61 5.46
N ASN A 17 3.92 12.61 5.12
CA ASN A 17 4.52 12.45 3.80
C ASN A 17 3.50 12.04 2.72
N GLU A 18 2.38 11.41 3.08
CA GLU A 18 1.29 11.07 2.16
C GLU A 18 0.39 12.29 1.82
N ILE A 19 0.42 13.36 2.62
CA ILE A 19 -0.43 14.55 2.44
C ILE A 19 -0.37 15.15 1.03
N PRO A 20 0.80 15.39 0.40
CA PRO A 20 0.87 15.92 -0.96
C PRO A 20 0.17 15.03 -2.00
N ARG A 21 0.22 13.71 -1.83
CA ARG A 21 -0.47 12.73 -2.69
C ARG A 21 -1.99 12.79 -2.49
N VAL A 22 -2.46 12.98 -1.26
CA VAL A 22 -3.89 13.19 -0.97
C VAL A 22 -4.38 14.51 -1.56
N ILE A 23 -3.63 15.60 -1.45
CA ILE A 23 -3.95 16.91 -2.06
C ILE A 23 -4.08 16.76 -3.58
N ALA A 24 -3.09 16.15 -4.25
CA ALA A 24 -3.14 15.93 -5.69
C ALA A 24 -4.36 15.08 -6.14
N ALA A 25 -4.75 14.09 -5.33
CA ALA A 25 -5.93 13.27 -5.58
C ALA A 25 -7.25 14.06 -5.39
N LEU A 26 -7.30 14.99 -4.45
CA LEU A 26 -8.43 15.91 -4.26
C LEU A 26 -8.52 16.88 -5.46
N ASP A 27 -7.42 17.50 -5.89
CA ASP A 27 -7.40 18.40 -7.07
C ASP A 27 -7.80 17.69 -8.37
N ALA A 28 -7.43 16.41 -8.51
CA ALA A 28 -7.92 15.58 -9.62
C ALA A 28 -9.44 15.37 -9.55
N ARG A 29 -9.99 15.13 -8.34
CA ARG A 29 -11.45 14.99 -8.14
C ARG A 29 -12.20 16.30 -8.40
N VAL A 30 -11.66 17.44 -7.98
CA VAL A 30 -12.23 18.79 -8.22
C VAL A 30 -12.48 19.03 -9.71
N ARG A 31 -11.47 18.75 -10.55
CA ARG A 31 -11.55 18.86 -12.02
C ARG A 31 -12.67 17.97 -12.58
N ILE A 32 -12.61 16.67 -12.29
CA ILE A 32 -13.61 15.68 -12.76
C ILE A 32 -15.05 16.09 -12.36
N CYS A 33 -15.26 16.59 -11.15
CA CYS A 33 -16.59 17.04 -10.70
C CYS A 33 -17.09 18.24 -11.50
N ARG A 34 -16.25 19.24 -11.77
CA ARG A 34 -16.61 20.42 -12.58
C ARG A 34 -16.85 20.07 -14.05
N ASP A 35 -15.98 19.23 -14.64
CA ASP A 35 -16.14 18.75 -16.01
C ASP A 35 -17.47 18.01 -16.18
N HIS A 36 -17.80 17.12 -15.24
CA HIS A 36 -19.08 16.42 -15.24
C HIS A 36 -20.28 17.35 -15.00
N ALA A 37 -20.16 18.38 -14.17
CA ALA A 37 -21.22 19.36 -13.96
C ALA A 37 -21.53 20.13 -15.27
N ALA A 38 -20.48 20.57 -15.99
CA ALA A 38 -20.61 21.22 -17.27
C ALA A 38 -21.25 20.31 -18.34
N ILE A 39 -20.78 19.06 -18.46
CA ILE A 39 -21.34 18.06 -19.39
C ILE A 39 -22.82 17.78 -19.07
N VAL A 40 -23.18 17.61 -17.79
CA VAL A 40 -24.57 17.38 -17.36
C VAL A 40 -25.47 18.58 -17.70
N MET A 41 -25.00 19.82 -17.50
CA MET A 41 -25.75 21.02 -17.89
C MET A 41 -25.95 21.09 -19.42
N GLN A 42 -24.90 20.82 -20.20
CA GLN A 42 -24.94 20.86 -21.66
C GLN A 42 -25.88 19.79 -22.24
N LEU A 43 -25.74 18.52 -21.82
CA LEU A 43 -26.53 17.40 -22.35
C LEU A 43 -28.00 17.44 -21.91
N SER A 44 -28.30 18.03 -20.75
CA SER A 44 -29.67 18.13 -20.23
C SER A 44 -30.44 19.35 -20.73
N GLY A 45 -29.83 20.23 -21.53
CA GLY A 45 -30.42 21.52 -21.90
C GLY A 45 -30.71 22.41 -20.67
N GLY A 46 -29.92 22.25 -19.61
CA GLY A 46 -30.14 22.91 -18.31
C GLY A 46 -31.22 22.28 -17.42
N SER A 47 -31.87 21.17 -17.80
CA SER A 47 -32.89 20.52 -16.94
C SER A 47 -32.30 19.80 -15.71
N ALA A 48 -31.01 19.44 -15.73
CA ALA A 48 -30.34 18.72 -14.63
C ALA A 48 -29.58 19.63 -13.65
N THR A 49 -30.06 20.86 -13.39
CA THR A 49 -29.42 21.86 -12.51
C THR A 49 -29.01 21.30 -11.15
N MET A 50 -29.89 20.53 -10.50
CA MET A 50 -29.65 19.96 -9.17
C MET A 50 -28.44 19.00 -9.15
N VAL A 51 -28.23 18.22 -10.22
CA VAL A 51 -27.11 17.28 -10.33
C VAL A 51 -25.80 18.05 -10.52
N ALA A 52 -25.79 19.09 -11.37
CA ALA A 52 -24.65 19.96 -11.54
C ALA A 52 -24.27 20.69 -10.23
N GLN A 53 -25.26 21.24 -9.52
CA GLN A 53 -25.07 21.87 -8.21
C GLN A 53 -24.47 20.92 -7.16
N GLN A 54 -24.89 19.64 -7.14
CA GLN A 54 -24.31 18.63 -6.25
C GLN A 54 -22.85 18.29 -6.60
N LEU A 55 -22.52 18.22 -7.89
CA LEU A 55 -21.15 18.00 -8.37
C LEU A 55 -20.24 19.19 -8.02
N ASP A 56 -20.71 20.43 -8.18
CA ASP A 56 -19.99 21.64 -7.76
C ASP A 56 -19.83 21.73 -6.23
N ALA A 57 -20.82 21.29 -5.46
CA ALA A 57 -20.70 21.19 -4.00
C ALA A 57 -19.65 20.16 -3.58
N ALA A 58 -19.58 19.01 -4.27
CA ALA A 58 -18.54 18.01 -4.04
C ALA A 58 -17.14 18.53 -4.42
N ALA A 59 -17.03 19.32 -5.50
CA ALA A 59 -15.77 19.99 -5.86
C ALA A 59 -15.30 20.94 -4.75
N ARG A 60 -16.17 21.85 -4.27
CA ARG A 60 -15.85 22.76 -3.16
C ARG A 60 -15.46 22.04 -1.87
N ALA A 61 -16.10 20.90 -1.57
CA ALA A 61 -15.73 20.10 -0.41
C ALA A 61 -14.32 19.48 -0.54
N CYS A 62 -13.91 19.08 -1.76
CA CYS A 62 -12.56 18.59 -2.02
C CYS A 62 -11.51 19.71 -1.90
N GLU A 63 -11.82 20.93 -2.40
CA GLU A 63 -10.95 22.10 -2.24
C GLU A 63 -10.77 22.49 -0.77
N ALA A 64 -11.85 22.49 0.01
CA ALA A 64 -11.77 22.75 1.45
C ALA A 64 -10.90 21.72 2.17
N ALA A 65 -11.07 20.42 1.86
CA ALA A 65 -10.23 19.36 2.42
C ALA A 65 -8.74 19.49 2.03
N ALA A 66 -8.46 19.83 0.77
CA ALA A 66 -7.09 20.08 0.31
C ALA A 66 -6.45 21.27 1.02
N ASN A 67 -7.22 22.35 1.24
CA ASN A 67 -6.78 23.53 1.99
C ASN A 67 -6.58 23.26 3.49
N TYR A 68 -7.34 22.36 4.11
CA TYR A 68 -7.06 21.92 5.49
C TYR A 68 -5.79 21.06 5.56
N LEU A 69 -5.56 20.20 4.57
CA LEU A 69 -4.37 19.35 4.50
C LEU A 69 -3.10 20.14 4.21
N SER A 70 -3.15 21.19 3.37
CA SER A 70 -1.99 22.06 3.11
C SER A 70 -1.57 22.90 4.32
N GLN A 71 -2.48 23.08 5.30
CA GLN A 71 -2.21 23.72 6.59
C GLN A 71 -1.65 22.75 7.65
N ALA A 72 -1.44 21.47 7.32
CA ALA A 72 -0.86 20.50 8.24
C ALA A 72 0.50 21.02 8.77
N PRO A 73 0.70 21.12 10.10
CA PRO A 73 1.75 21.95 10.66
C PRO A 73 3.14 21.40 10.32
N PRO A 74 3.99 22.13 9.57
CA PRO A 74 5.35 21.67 9.25
C PRO A 74 6.23 21.49 10.49
N LYS A 75 5.86 22.15 11.60
CA LYS A 75 6.46 21.94 12.93
C LYS A 75 6.26 20.52 13.47
N ALA A 76 5.13 19.86 13.16
CA ALA A 76 4.87 18.48 13.58
C ALA A 76 5.71 17.48 12.78
N HIS A 77 5.94 17.75 11.49
CA HIS A 77 6.84 16.95 10.64
C HIS A 77 8.28 17.03 11.18
N GLY A 78 8.80 18.26 11.37
CA GLY A 78 10.16 18.46 11.88
C GLY A 78 10.39 17.86 13.28
N TRP A 79 9.41 17.95 14.19
CA TRP A 79 9.48 17.27 15.48
C TRP A 79 9.49 15.74 15.33
N ALA A 80 8.58 15.19 14.52
CA ALA A 80 8.47 13.74 14.36
C ALA A 80 9.75 13.16 13.71
N GLN A 81 10.31 13.84 12.72
CA GLN A 81 11.57 13.47 12.08
C GLN A 81 12.74 13.44 13.09
N GLN A 82 12.87 14.47 13.94
CA GLN A 82 13.91 14.49 14.99
C GLN A 82 13.80 13.31 15.96
N MET A 83 12.57 12.88 16.31
CA MET A 83 12.35 11.72 17.17
C MET A 83 12.66 10.40 16.45
N VAL A 84 12.39 10.29 15.14
CA VAL A 84 12.77 9.15 14.29
C VAL A 84 14.30 9.02 14.21
N ASP A 85 14.98 10.12 13.88
CA ASP A 85 16.44 10.20 13.69
C ASP A 85 17.22 9.94 15.00
N GLY A 86 16.54 9.80 16.14
CA GLY A 86 17.14 9.48 17.43
C GLY A 86 17.95 10.63 18.04
N ILE A 87 17.83 11.84 17.46
CA ILE A 87 18.45 13.05 17.99
C ILE A 87 17.76 13.35 19.33
N ARG A 88 18.47 13.07 20.44
CA ARG A 88 18.05 13.54 21.76
C ARG A 88 18.02 15.06 21.73
N THR A 89 16.82 15.62 21.64
CA THR A 89 16.61 17.02 21.96
C THR A 89 16.97 17.22 23.43
N THR A 90 18.16 17.77 23.67
CA THR A 90 18.29 18.70 24.79
C THR A 90 17.13 19.67 24.66
N GLY A 91 16.31 19.76 25.71
CA GLY A 91 15.00 20.42 25.65
C GLY A 91 15.07 21.87 25.16
N PRO A 92 13.92 22.48 24.80
CA PRO A 92 13.90 23.83 24.23
C PRO A 92 14.68 24.78 25.12
N THR A 93 15.81 25.27 24.62
CA THR A 93 16.63 26.25 25.30
C THR A 93 15.78 27.49 25.47
N GLY A 94 15.32 27.74 26.70
CA GLY A 94 14.53 28.92 27.01
C GLY A 94 15.33 30.17 26.65
N ASP A 95 14.86 30.93 25.68
CA ASP A 95 15.34 32.29 25.45
C ASP A 95 15.03 33.09 26.72
N GLY A 96 16.08 33.39 27.46
CA GLY A 96 16.02 33.45 28.93
C GLY A 96 17.03 34.40 29.53
N THR A 97 17.12 35.61 28.96
CA THR A 97 17.78 36.79 29.53
C THR A 97 19.26 36.67 29.91
N ALA A 98 20.11 37.32 29.11
CA ALA A 98 21.44 37.69 29.55
C ALA A 98 21.38 38.71 30.70
N ARG A 99 21.91 38.35 31.88
CA ARG A 99 22.46 39.31 32.86
C ARG A 99 23.78 38.81 33.42
N ARG A 100 24.81 39.65 33.30
CA ARG A 100 26.04 39.56 34.10
C ARG A 100 25.77 40.08 35.51
N ALA A 101 26.37 39.46 36.53
CA ALA A 101 27.03 40.15 37.64
C ALA A 101 27.80 39.14 38.53
N ASP A 102 29.11 39.36 38.63
CA ASP A 102 29.99 39.25 39.81
C ASP A 102 30.26 37.90 40.54
N ALA A 103 31.53 37.80 40.98
CA ALA A 103 32.19 36.71 41.73
C ALA A 103 32.51 37.23 43.17
N PRO A 104 33.49 36.71 43.98
CA PRO A 104 34.31 35.48 43.90
C PRO A 104 34.45 34.71 45.25
N GLY A 105 35.26 33.62 45.25
CA GLY A 105 35.81 32.95 46.45
C GLY A 105 35.21 31.55 46.72
N SER A 106 35.96 30.54 47.19
CA SER A 106 37.36 30.51 47.67
C SER A 106 37.99 29.10 47.64
N SER A 107 39.33 29.06 47.60
CA SER A 107 40.25 28.03 48.14
C SER A 107 40.26 26.58 47.62
N THR A 108 41.40 26.22 47.01
CA THR A 108 41.99 24.89 46.77
C THR A 108 43.02 24.54 47.88
N PRO A 109 43.89 23.50 47.76
CA PRO A 109 43.73 22.03 47.61
C PRO A 109 44.54 21.33 48.77
N PRO A 110 45.41 20.29 48.60
CA PRO A 110 45.44 19.08 47.76
C PRO A 110 45.65 17.77 48.58
N THR A 111 45.65 16.60 47.94
CA THR A 111 46.70 15.60 48.20
C THR A 111 47.02 14.71 46.99
N ASP A 112 48.32 14.54 46.80
CA ASP A 112 49.03 13.86 45.72
C ASP A 112 49.07 12.33 45.91
N ARG A 113 49.04 11.55 44.81
CA ARG A 113 49.97 10.43 44.52
C ARG A 113 49.63 9.62 43.25
N ARG A 114 50.64 9.51 42.39
CA ARG A 114 50.88 8.53 41.30
C ARG A 114 51.92 7.49 41.81
N PRO A 115 52.44 6.53 41.01
CA PRO A 115 51.91 5.76 39.86
C PRO A 115 52.26 4.23 39.94
N ASP A 116 52.08 3.49 38.82
CA ASP A 116 52.76 2.23 38.39
C ASP A 116 52.50 0.92 39.23
N ASP A 117 52.41 -0.32 38.69
CA ASP A 117 53.20 -0.98 37.63
C ASP A 117 52.46 -2.15 36.89
N ASP A 118 52.94 -2.42 35.66
CA ASP A 118 53.16 -3.70 34.94
C ASP A 118 52.11 -4.78 34.54
N GLN A 119 52.26 -5.16 33.25
CA GLN A 119 51.85 -6.39 32.52
C GLN A 119 52.88 -7.55 32.76
N PRO A 120 52.77 -8.82 32.25
CA PRO A 120 52.07 -9.27 31.02
C PRO A 120 51.38 -10.67 31.00
N GLU A 121 50.71 -10.92 29.85
CA GLU A 121 50.58 -12.16 29.04
C GLU A 121 51.59 -13.32 29.31
N PRO A 122 51.27 -14.62 29.06
CA PRO A 122 51.17 -15.13 27.68
C PRO A 122 50.28 -16.35 27.31
N GLU A 123 49.76 -16.29 26.07
CA GLU A 123 49.74 -17.29 24.96
C GLU A 123 49.27 -18.77 25.08
N GLY A 124 48.50 -19.17 24.05
CA GLY A 124 48.65 -20.45 23.31
C GLY A 124 47.52 -21.51 23.43
N GLY A 125 47.00 -22.15 22.37
CA GLY A 125 47.12 -21.96 20.91
C GLY A 125 46.74 -23.20 20.07
N LYS A 126 46.36 -23.02 18.77
CA LYS A 126 46.25 -24.05 17.68
C LYS A 126 45.15 -25.15 17.84
N SER A 127 44.64 -25.90 16.85
CA SER A 127 44.51 -25.89 15.35
C SER A 127 43.54 -27.05 14.95
N GLY A 128 42.95 -27.21 13.75
CA GLY A 128 42.88 -26.38 12.54
C GLY A 128 42.88 -27.20 11.20
N LYS A 129 41.94 -26.93 10.27
CA LYS A 129 41.91 -27.29 8.80
C LYS A 129 41.64 -28.74 8.35
N THR A 130 40.68 -28.93 7.42
CA THR A 130 40.83 -29.72 6.15
C THR A 130 39.74 -29.39 5.13
N ALA A 131 40.02 -29.62 3.84
CA ALA A 131 39.11 -29.46 2.70
C ALA A 131 38.93 -30.80 1.95
N GLY A 132 37.89 -30.92 1.12
CA GLY A 132 37.69 -32.06 0.23
C GLY A 132 36.58 -31.82 -0.80
N ALA A 133 36.86 -32.09 -2.07
CA ALA A 133 35.91 -31.98 -3.18
C ALA A 133 35.58 -33.37 -3.74
N GLY A 134 34.38 -33.54 -4.32
CA GLY A 134 33.95 -34.80 -4.93
C GLY A 134 32.56 -34.74 -5.56
N ASP A 135 32.51 -34.73 -6.88
CA ASP A 135 31.29 -34.69 -7.72
C ASP A 135 30.57 -36.06 -7.82
N LYS A 136 29.22 -36.07 -7.78
CA LYS A 136 28.36 -36.66 -8.83
C LYS A 136 26.85 -36.64 -8.53
N LEU A 137 26.14 -35.87 -9.36
CA LEU A 137 24.79 -36.10 -9.94
C LEU A 137 23.90 -37.21 -9.33
N ARG A 138 22.73 -36.79 -8.80
CA ARG A 138 21.43 -37.40 -9.15
C ARG A 138 20.31 -36.35 -9.07
N ARG A 139 19.41 -36.38 -10.06
CA ARG A 139 18.19 -35.57 -10.12
C ARG A 139 17.15 -36.17 -9.18
N GLU A 140 16.40 -35.34 -8.45
CA GLU A 140 14.96 -35.49 -8.15
C GLU A 140 14.44 -34.29 -7.35
N ASP A 141 13.28 -33.76 -7.75
CA ASP A 141 12.41 -32.78 -7.04
C ASP A 141 13.05 -31.62 -6.25
N GLU A 142 13.63 -30.64 -6.96
CA GLU A 142 13.68 -29.26 -6.45
C GLU A 142 12.28 -28.61 -6.49
N ARG A 143 11.47 -29.01 -5.51
CA ARG A 143 10.27 -28.30 -5.10
C ARG A 143 10.67 -26.90 -4.65
N SER A 144 10.51 -25.93 -5.54
CA SER A 144 10.88 -24.52 -5.36
C SER A 144 10.61 -24.04 -3.92
N PRO A 145 11.59 -23.45 -3.21
CA PRO A 145 11.44 -23.08 -1.81
C PRO A 145 10.18 -22.24 -1.59
N ARG A 146 9.39 -22.60 -0.59
CA ARG A 146 8.20 -21.84 -0.18
C ARG A 146 8.66 -20.49 0.38
N GLN A 147 8.83 -19.51 -0.50
CA GLN A 147 9.23 -18.14 -0.17
C GLN A 147 8.31 -17.58 0.92
N GLY A 148 8.90 -16.81 1.85
CA GLY A 148 8.36 -16.52 3.18
C GLY A 148 6.87 -16.19 3.20
N VAL A 149 6.07 -17.19 3.59
CA VAL A 149 4.62 -17.04 3.73
C VAL A 149 4.36 -16.14 4.95
N ARG A 150 4.29 -14.82 4.72
CA ARG A 150 3.32 -14.01 5.47
C ARG A 150 1.99 -14.73 5.31
N SER A 151 1.34 -15.11 6.42
CA SER A 151 0.04 -15.77 6.32
C SER A 151 -0.88 -14.88 5.48
N GLY A 152 -1.59 -15.42 4.49
CA GLY A 152 -2.40 -14.59 3.59
C GLY A 152 -3.40 -13.71 4.35
N ARG A 153 -3.81 -14.20 5.53
CA ARG A 153 -4.57 -13.49 6.55
C ARG A 153 -3.90 -12.21 7.07
N GLU A 154 -2.59 -12.21 7.35
CA GLU A 154 -1.84 -11.02 7.77
C GLU A 154 -1.85 -9.90 6.73
N VAL A 155 -1.93 -10.24 5.44
CA VAL A 155 -2.01 -9.24 4.36
C VAL A 155 -3.43 -8.70 4.27
N VAL A 156 -4.45 -9.57 4.34
CA VAL A 156 -5.87 -9.17 4.36
C VAL A 156 -6.20 -8.30 5.58
N ASP A 157 -5.71 -8.66 6.78
CA ASP A 157 -5.95 -7.93 8.03
C ASP A 157 -5.34 -6.51 8.03
N LYS A 158 -4.30 -6.27 7.20
CA LYS A 158 -3.70 -4.94 6.97
C LYS A 158 -4.44 -4.10 5.92
N LEU A 159 -5.35 -4.69 5.14
CA LEU A 159 -6.13 -3.92 4.17
C LEU A 159 -7.24 -3.12 4.89
N PRO A 160 -7.58 -1.90 4.42
CA PRO A 160 -8.66 -1.11 5.01
C PRO A 160 -9.98 -1.88 5.00
N ARG A 161 -10.58 -2.11 6.18
CA ARG A 161 -11.87 -2.79 6.30
C ARG A 161 -12.94 -2.06 5.48
N ARG A 162 -13.70 -2.82 4.69
CA ARG A 162 -14.78 -2.30 3.86
C ARG A 162 -16.04 -2.02 4.69
N VAL A 163 -16.06 -0.87 5.38
CA VAL A 163 -17.24 -0.40 6.10
C VAL A 163 -18.24 0.20 5.10
N VAL A 164 -19.49 -0.26 5.10
CA VAL A 164 -20.55 0.34 4.28
C VAL A 164 -21.11 1.55 5.03
N VAL A 165 -20.59 2.74 4.74
CA VAL A 165 -21.07 4.01 5.31
C VAL A 165 -22.16 4.59 4.40
N GLN A 166 -23.37 4.75 4.94
CA GLN A 166 -24.50 5.53 4.41
C GLN A 166 -24.53 5.71 2.88
N GLY A 167 -24.88 4.65 2.15
CA GLY A 167 -25.11 4.70 0.69
C GLY A 167 -23.86 4.79 -0.19
N GLN A 168 -22.67 5.08 0.36
CA GLN A 168 -21.44 5.05 -0.41
C GLN A 168 -20.92 3.61 -0.56
N ARG A 169 -20.87 3.11 -1.81
CA ARG A 169 -20.13 1.89 -2.15
C ARG A 169 -18.64 2.15 -2.01
N VAL A 170 -18.08 1.87 -0.83
CA VAL A 170 -16.63 1.81 -0.62
C VAL A 170 -16.04 0.82 -1.61
N LYS A 171 -15.02 1.28 -2.36
CA LYS A 171 -14.29 0.49 -3.36
C LYS A 171 -13.67 -0.74 -2.73
N THR A 172 -13.66 -1.85 -3.46
CA THR A 172 -12.77 -2.97 -3.15
C THR A 172 -11.33 -2.49 -3.33
N ARG A 173 -10.51 -2.74 -2.33
CA ARG A 173 -9.05 -2.57 -2.39
C ARG A 173 -8.41 -3.94 -2.18
N GLY A 174 -7.26 -4.12 -2.76
CA GLY A 174 -6.48 -5.32 -2.60
C GLY A 174 -5.00 -5.07 -2.83
N ARG A 175 -4.24 -6.16 -2.76
CA ARG A 175 -2.82 -6.19 -3.00
C ARG A 175 -2.45 -7.42 -3.80
N TRP A 176 -1.56 -7.26 -4.76
CA TRP A 176 -0.83 -8.35 -5.40
C TRP A 176 0.61 -8.32 -4.89
N ILE A 177 1.20 -9.48 -4.68
CA ILE A 177 2.64 -9.63 -4.43
C ILE A 177 3.19 -10.41 -5.63
N ASP A 178 4.13 -9.81 -6.35
CA ASP A 178 4.76 -10.43 -7.53
C ASP A 178 5.84 -11.46 -7.14
N GLY A 179 6.48 -12.08 -8.14
CA GLY A 179 7.51 -13.10 -7.94
C GLY A 179 8.82 -12.56 -7.33
N ASP A 180 9.06 -11.25 -7.43
CA ASP A 180 10.22 -10.56 -6.88
C ASP A 180 9.94 -10.01 -5.45
N GLY A 181 8.70 -10.14 -4.97
CA GLY A 181 8.24 -9.64 -3.68
C GLY A 181 7.71 -8.20 -3.71
N GLY A 182 7.54 -7.61 -4.88
CA GLY A 182 6.95 -6.28 -5.06
C GLY A 182 5.47 -6.24 -4.66
N GLU A 183 5.10 -5.29 -3.81
CA GLU A 183 3.72 -5.07 -3.38
C GLU A 183 3.00 -4.07 -4.32
N HIS A 184 1.96 -4.52 -5.02
CA HIS A 184 1.17 -3.72 -5.96
C HIS A 184 -0.25 -3.48 -5.43
N ASP A 185 -0.69 -2.22 -5.38
CA ASP A 185 -2.06 -1.88 -4.98
C ASP A 185 -3.08 -2.22 -6.08
N LEU A 186 -4.18 -2.86 -5.69
CA LEU A 186 -5.32 -3.18 -6.55
C LEU A 186 -6.56 -2.40 -6.08
N ILE A 187 -7.32 -1.83 -7.01
CA ILE A 187 -8.50 -1.01 -6.70
C ILE A 187 -9.62 -1.30 -7.70
N SER A 188 -10.87 -1.51 -7.23
CA SER A 188 -12.05 -1.61 -8.11
C SER A 188 -12.37 -0.27 -8.77
N GLY A 189 -12.66 -0.26 -10.06
CA GLY A 189 -12.79 0.97 -10.83
C GLY A 189 -13.05 0.75 -12.31
N GLN A 190 -13.37 1.84 -13.00
CA GLN A 190 -13.59 1.91 -14.45
C GLN A 190 -12.56 2.79 -15.16
N HIS A 191 -11.48 3.16 -14.47
CA HIS A 191 -10.52 4.18 -14.94
C HIS A 191 -9.19 3.57 -15.38
N GLU A 192 -8.99 2.29 -15.11
CA GLU A 192 -7.80 1.50 -15.41
C GLU A 192 -7.99 0.76 -16.74
N GLU A 193 -6.92 0.53 -17.52
CA GLU A 193 -7.01 -0.07 -18.87
C GLU A 193 -7.67 -1.46 -18.85
N GLU A 194 -7.39 -2.23 -17.79
CA GLU A 194 -7.89 -3.58 -17.55
C GLU A 194 -9.43 -3.64 -17.49
N TYR A 195 -10.10 -2.53 -17.11
CA TYR A 195 -11.57 -2.44 -17.19
C TYR A 195 -12.05 -2.50 -18.65
N GLY A 196 -11.39 -1.76 -19.54
CA GLY A 196 -11.71 -1.74 -20.97
C GLY A 196 -11.40 -3.08 -21.63
N GLU A 197 -10.31 -3.73 -21.23
CA GLU A 197 -9.98 -5.09 -21.66
C GLU A 197 -11.04 -6.11 -21.21
N ALA A 198 -11.47 -6.04 -19.95
CA ALA A 198 -12.49 -6.93 -19.39
C ALA A 198 -13.85 -6.76 -20.08
N GLN A 199 -14.26 -5.54 -20.44
CA GLN A 199 -15.45 -5.31 -21.26
C GLN A 199 -15.31 -5.95 -22.65
N ARG A 200 -14.19 -5.70 -23.36
CA ARG A 200 -13.95 -6.26 -24.69
C ARG A 200 -13.86 -7.80 -24.66
N HIS A 201 -13.36 -8.39 -23.58
CA HIS A 201 -13.31 -9.84 -23.41
C HIS A 201 -14.69 -10.43 -23.12
N ALA A 202 -15.51 -9.77 -22.28
CA ALA A 202 -16.90 -10.15 -22.05
C ALA A 202 -17.74 -10.16 -23.35
N GLU A 203 -17.52 -9.18 -24.23
CA GLU A 203 -18.14 -9.14 -25.56
C GLU A 203 -17.67 -10.29 -26.47
N ARG A 204 -16.36 -10.58 -26.51
CA ARG A 204 -15.80 -11.69 -27.30
C ARG A 204 -16.34 -13.05 -26.87
N LEU A 205 -16.49 -13.27 -25.56
CA LEU A 205 -17.07 -14.50 -24.98
C LEU A 205 -18.61 -14.58 -25.12
N GLY A 206 -19.26 -13.61 -25.78
CA GLY A 206 -20.72 -13.54 -25.90
C GLY A 206 -21.47 -13.35 -24.56
N ARG A 207 -20.75 -13.07 -23.46
CA ARG A 207 -21.31 -12.90 -22.12
C ARG A 207 -22.10 -11.60 -21.98
N VAL A 208 -21.78 -10.59 -22.79
CA VAL A 208 -22.60 -9.39 -22.97
C VAL A 208 -22.77 -9.07 -24.45
N ARG A 209 -23.87 -8.39 -24.80
CA ARG A 209 -24.05 -7.84 -26.16
C ARG A 209 -23.00 -6.74 -26.40
N ARG A 210 -22.54 -6.59 -27.64
CA ARG A 210 -21.63 -5.51 -28.05
C ARG A 210 -22.16 -4.13 -27.61
N GLY A 211 -21.35 -3.37 -26.87
CA GLY A 211 -21.70 -2.08 -26.28
C GLY A 211 -22.45 -2.13 -24.95
N ALA A 212 -22.86 -3.31 -24.46
CA ALA A 212 -23.48 -3.46 -23.15
C ALA A 212 -22.41 -3.60 -22.05
N LYS A 213 -22.55 -2.84 -20.96
CA LYS A 213 -21.56 -2.82 -19.87
C LYS A 213 -21.74 -4.00 -18.92
N LEU A 214 -20.73 -4.85 -18.80
CA LEU A 214 -20.58 -5.80 -17.69
C LEU A 214 -20.20 -5.02 -16.42
N SER A 215 -21.03 -5.07 -15.38
CA SER A 215 -20.75 -4.34 -14.13
C SER A 215 -19.54 -4.89 -13.37
N THR A 216 -19.37 -6.21 -13.36
CA THR A 216 -18.26 -6.93 -12.71
C THR A 216 -16.92 -6.77 -13.41
N ALA A 217 -16.87 -6.24 -14.64
CA ALA A 217 -15.60 -5.86 -15.27
C ALA A 217 -14.84 -4.77 -14.50
N ALA A 218 -15.51 -4.02 -13.61
CA ALA A 218 -14.89 -3.04 -12.73
C ALA A 218 -14.35 -3.64 -11.41
N ASP A 219 -14.69 -4.89 -11.10
CA ASP A 219 -14.21 -5.60 -9.91
C ASP A 219 -12.72 -5.95 -10.09
N VAL A 220 -12.01 -6.14 -8.98
CA VAL A 220 -10.54 -6.31 -9.00
C VAL A 220 -10.15 -7.60 -9.72
N GLU A 221 -10.94 -8.63 -9.52
CA GLU A 221 -10.73 -10.01 -9.96
C GLU A 221 -10.66 -10.12 -11.49
N LEU A 222 -11.66 -9.58 -12.20
CA LEU A 222 -11.68 -9.63 -13.67
C LEU A 222 -10.63 -8.70 -14.29
N LYS A 223 -10.36 -7.54 -13.69
CA LYS A 223 -9.26 -6.67 -14.13
C LYS A 223 -7.90 -7.33 -13.95
N PHE A 224 -7.68 -8.00 -12.82
CA PHE A 224 -6.43 -8.72 -12.58
C PHE A 224 -6.24 -9.90 -13.53
N ALA A 225 -7.32 -10.60 -13.91
CA ALA A 225 -7.26 -11.62 -14.95
C ALA A 225 -6.86 -11.06 -16.33
N MET A 226 -7.28 -9.84 -16.68
CA MET A 226 -6.81 -9.16 -17.90
C MET A 226 -5.34 -8.76 -17.80
N LYS A 227 -4.89 -8.22 -16.65
CA LYS A 227 -3.46 -8.01 -16.37
C LYS A 227 -2.64 -9.29 -16.55
N MET A 228 -3.12 -10.42 -16.03
CA MET A 228 -2.48 -11.74 -16.23
C MET A 228 -2.36 -12.14 -17.70
N ARG A 229 -3.38 -11.84 -18.53
CA ARG A 229 -3.32 -12.07 -19.99
C ARG A 229 -2.35 -11.13 -20.69
N ARG A 230 -2.36 -9.84 -20.36
CA ARG A 230 -1.50 -8.81 -20.96
C ARG A 230 -0.01 -9.05 -20.65
N GLU A 231 0.30 -9.52 -19.44
CA GLU A 231 1.67 -9.64 -18.92
C GLU A 231 2.18 -11.09 -18.85
N GLY A 232 1.40 -12.08 -19.33
CA GLY A 232 1.80 -13.49 -19.37
C GLY A 232 1.91 -14.17 -18.01
N ILE A 233 1.25 -13.63 -16.97
CA ILE A 233 1.32 -14.16 -15.60
C ILE A 233 0.49 -15.44 -15.52
N THR A 234 1.15 -16.58 -15.31
CA THR A 234 0.52 -17.91 -15.27
C THR A 234 0.09 -18.36 -13.88
N ARG A 235 0.67 -17.82 -12.81
CA ARG A 235 0.27 -18.08 -11.42
C ARG A 235 0.37 -16.80 -10.61
N ALA A 236 -0.67 -16.45 -9.85
CA ALA A 236 -0.67 -15.29 -8.99
C ALA A 236 -1.52 -15.48 -7.72
N THR A 237 -1.23 -14.68 -6.70
CA THR A 237 -2.02 -14.59 -5.47
C THR A 237 -2.37 -13.14 -5.20
N ILE A 238 -3.65 -12.85 -4.98
CA ILE A 238 -4.15 -11.51 -4.61
C ILE A 238 -4.91 -11.56 -3.29
N TYR A 239 -4.79 -10.46 -2.54
CA TYR A 239 -5.41 -10.27 -1.23
C TYR A 239 -6.43 -9.14 -1.36
N LEU A 240 -7.70 -9.36 -0.99
CA LEU A 240 -8.78 -8.39 -1.15
C LEU A 240 -9.44 -8.04 0.19
N ASN A 241 -9.89 -6.80 0.34
CA ASN A 241 -10.67 -6.36 1.51
C ASN A 241 -12.18 -6.69 1.41
N ASN A 242 -12.56 -7.50 0.41
CA ASN A 242 -13.92 -7.85 0.08
C ASN A 242 -13.95 -9.24 -0.58
N ARG A 243 -15.00 -10.02 -0.34
CA ARG A 243 -15.18 -11.32 -1.02
C ARG A 243 -15.64 -11.12 -2.47
N PRO A 244 -15.18 -11.95 -3.43
CA PRO A 244 -15.73 -11.99 -4.77
C PRO A 244 -17.25 -12.15 -4.76
N CYS A 245 -17.92 -11.49 -5.70
CA CYS A 245 -19.37 -11.59 -5.82
C CYS A 245 -19.79 -13.03 -6.21
N VAL A 246 -21.02 -13.41 -5.85
CA VAL A 246 -21.54 -14.81 -5.95
C VAL A 246 -22.87 -14.93 -6.70
N LYS A 247 -23.28 -13.87 -7.42
CA LYS A 247 -24.51 -13.85 -8.24
C LYS A 247 -24.26 -14.41 -9.65
N ASP A 248 -25.32 -14.53 -10.45
CA ASP A 248 -25.16 -14.70 -11.89
C ASP A 248 -24.32 -13.55 -12.49
N MET A 249 -23.47 -13.85 -13.47
CA MET A 249 -22.46 -12.93 -14.02
C MET A 249 -21.44 -12.39 -13.00
N SER A 250 -21.26 -13.09 -11.87
CA SER A 250 -20.25 -12.73 -10.88
C SER A 250 -18.82 -13.11 -11.28
N CYS A 251 -17.85 -12.49 -10.62
CA CYS A 251 -16.44 -12.88 -10.65
C CYS A 251 -16.26 -14.37 -10.35
N THR A 252 -16.99 -14.95 -9.39
CA THR A 252 -16.85 -16.38 -9.07
C THR A 252 -17.19 -17.30 -10.25
N THR A 253 -18.09 -16.88 -11.15
CA THR A 253 -18.51 -17.62 -12.34
C THR A 253 -17.66 -17.28 -13.57
N LEU A 254 -17.35 -15.99 -13.79
CA LEU A 254 -16.68 -15.51 -14.99
C LEU A 254 -15.15 -15.63 -14.95
N LEU A 255 -14.55 -15.60 -13.76
CA LEU A 255 -13.09 -15.55 -13.61
C LEU A 255 -12.34 -16.72 -14.29
N PRO A 256 -12.83 -17.97 -14.29
CA PRO A 256 -12.22 -19.07 -15.06
C PRO A 256 -12.10 -18.80 -16.57
N GLU A 257 -13.04 -18.09 -17.19
CA GLU A 257 -13.02 -17.75 -18.63
C GLU A 257 -12.16 -16.50 -18.90
N PHE A 258 -12.06 -15.60 -17.91
CA PHE A 258 -11.29 -14.38 -18.00
C PHE A 258 -9.80 -14.61 -17.75
N LEU A 259 -9.42 -15.64 -16.98
CA LEU A 259 -8.03 -16.03 -16.77
C LEU A 259 -7.39 -16.56 -18.07
N PRO A 260 -6.06 -16.39 -18.27
CA PRO A 260 -5.34 -17.08 -19.34
C PRO A 260 -5.54 -18.61 -19.25
N PRO A 261 -5.75 -19.34 -20.35
CA PRO A 261 -5.90 -20.81 -20.30
C PRO A 261 -4.75 -21.51 -19.57
N GLY A 262 -5.07 -22.41 -18.64
CA GLY A 262 -4.10 -23.13 -17.82
C GLY A 262 -3.47 -22.34 -16.66
N SER A 263 -3.78 -21.05 -16.51
CA SER A 263 -3.27 -20.23 -15.40
C SER A 263 -4.03 -20.46 -14.07
N GLU A 264 -3.44 -20.03 -12.96
CA GLU A 264 -4.00 -20.10 -11.62
C GLU A 264 -4.02 -18.73 -10.93
N LEU A 265 -5.16 -18.35 -10.36
CA LEU A 265 -5.28 -17.16 -9.51
C LEU A 265 -5.87 -17.55 -8.15
N THR A 266 -5.10 -17.38 -7.08
CA THR A 266 -5.57 -17.55 -5.70
C THR A 266 -6.01 -16.21 -5.13
N ILE A 267 -7.21 -16.17 -4.56
CA ILE A 267 -7.80 -14.99 -3.94
C ILE A 267 -7.97 -15.25 -2.45
N TYR A 268 -7.29 -14.45 -1.63
CA TYR A 268 -7.56 -14.32 -0.20
C TYR A 268 -8.48 -13.13 0.06
N GLY A 269 -9.42 -13.28 0.98
CA GLY A 269 -10.39 -12.25 1.34
C GLY A 269 -10.84 -12.34 2.80
N PRO A 270 -11.74 -11.45 3.24
CA PRO A 270 -12.20 -11.43 4.63
C PRO A 270 -13.01 -12.67 5.00
N ASP A 271 -13.12 -12.90 6.32
CA ASP A 271 -13.82 -14.02 6.94
C ASP A 271 -13.28 -15.38 6.46
N ASP A 272 -11.96 -15.54 6.48
CA ASP A 272 -11.25 -16.76 6.04
C ASP A 272 -11.63 -17.23 4.61
N TYR A 273 -11.90 -16.27 3.72
CA TYR A 273 -12.08 -16.57 2.30
C TYR A 273 -10.74 -16.88 1.64
N GLU A 274 -10.61 -18.10 1.14
CA GLU A 274 -9.52 -18.52 0.26
C GLU A 274 -10.13 -19.30 -0.91
N LYS A 275 -9.82 -18.92 -2.15
CA LYS A 275 -10.22 -19.69 -3.33
C LYS A 275 -9.24 -19.53 -4.49
N THR A 276 -8.82 -20.67 -5.04
CA THR A 276 -8.06 -20.73 -6.29
C THR A 276 -9.00 -20.92 -7.48
N PHE A 277 -8.80 -20.12 -8.51
CA PHE A 277 -9.47 -20.18 -9.81
C PHE A 277 -8.47 -20.64 -10.86
N ARG A 278 -8.95 -21.38 -11.87
CA ARG A 278 -8.14 -21.94 -12.96
C ARG A 278 -8.67 -21.41 -14.29
N GLY A 279 -7.78 -20.96 -15.16
CA GLY A 279 -8.14 -20.53 -16.50
C GLY A 279 -8.53 -21.72 -17.38
N VAL A 280 -9.73 -21.69 -17.93
CA VAL A 280 -10.21 -22.71 -18.88
C VAL A 280 -9.79 -22.36 -20.32
N PRO A 281 -9.74 -23.33 -21.25
CA PRO A 281 -9.63 -23.02 -22.67
C PRO A 281 -10.76 -22.10 -23.13
N GLU A 282 -10.48 -21.22 -24.08
CA GLU A 282 -11.52 -20.39 -24.69
C GLU A 282 -12.45 -21.28 -25.53
N THR A 283 -13.73 -21.32 -25.16
CA THR A 283 -14.75 -22.00 -25.96
C THR A 283 -15.16 -21.08 -27.11
N PRO A 284 -15.10 -21.54 -28.37
CA PRO A 284 -15.48 -20.75 -29.55
C PRO A 284 -16.99 -20.51 -29.66
#